data_AF-A0A7K1SUX2-F1
#
_entry.id   AF-A0A7K1SUX2-F1
#
_cell.length_a   1.000
_cell.length_b   1.000
_cell.length_c   1.000
_cell.angle_alpha   90.00
_cell.angle_beta   90.00
_cell.angle_gamma   90.00
#
_symmetry.space_group_name_H-M   'P 1'
#
loop_
_entity.id
_entity.type
_entity.pdbx_description
1 polymer ?
#
loop_
_entity_poly.entity_id
_entity_poly.type
_entity_poly.pdbx_seq_one_letter_code
_entity_poly.pdbx_strand_id
1 'polypeptide(L)'
;MVKKETSQRKIDSYFNYYSEKFPNLNSKIINGICAIGMYFGLLGLSWSIPFPHFNFLGQYNSYFNWASFVIAFSIYYYSKLSPLLSYLMLFLALVFTYVISLLASYQLKNGLIAVQFYFLILFVCGLVHYLAYKTSGKSSTLKMELLFILIGPIWVFHFMLKKFNIRY
;
A
#
# COMPACT_ATOMS: atom_id res chain seq x y z
N MET A 1 10.61 -6.37 -39.87
CA MET A 1 10.33 -5.66 -38.60
C MET A 1 10.59 -6.60 -37.44
N VAL A 2 11.74 -6.48 -36.77
CA VAL A 2 12.07 -7.32 -35.61
C VAL A 2 11.19 -6.87 -34.45
N LYS A 3 10.26 -7.74 -34.03
CA LYS A 3 9.42 -7.53 -32.85
C LYS A 3 10.36 -7.50 -31.66
N LYS A 4 10.60 -6.31 -31.10
CA LYS A 4 11.41 -6.12 -29.90
C LYS A 4 10.74 -6.93 -28.79
N GLU A 5 11.31 -8.07 -28.42
CA GLU A 5 10.91 -8.79 -27.21
C GLU A 5 11.22 -7.86 -26.03
N THR A 6 10.22 -7.08 -25.63
CA THR A 6 10.27 -6.32 -24.39
C THR A 6 10.28 -7.33 -23.27
N SER A 7 11.47 -7.64 -22.73
CA SER A 7 11.67 -8.28 -21.44
C SER A 7 10.56 -7.83 -20.50
N GLN A 8 9.69 -8.75 -20.08
CA GLN A 8 8.54 -8.43 -19.25
C GLN A 8 9.01 -7.71 -17.99
N ARG A 9 8.46 -6.52 -17.74
CA ARG A 9 8.87 -5.75 -16.57
C ARG A 9 8.42 -6.50 -15.32
N LYS A 10 9.27 -6.48 -14.31
CA LYS A 10 9.02 -7.15 -13.03
C LYS A 10 7.66 -6.80 -12.42
N ILE A 11 7.23 -5.54 -12.55
CA ILE A 11 5.92 -5.07 -12.09
C ILE A 11 4.75 -5.69 -12.87
N ASP A 12 4.91 -5.86 -14.18
CA ASP A 12 3.88 -6.50 -15.01
C ASP A 12 3.77 -7.99 -14.70
N SER A 13 4.88 -8.66 -14.34
CA SER A 13 4.86 -10.03 -13.80
C SER A 13 4.07 -10.13 -12.50
N TYR A 14 4.22 -9.17 -11.58
CA TYR A 14 3.43 -9.12 -10.36
C TYR A 14 1.95 -8.87 -10.64
N PHE A 15 1.62 -7.93 -11.51
CA PHE A 15 0.22 -7.65 -11.88
C PHE A 15 -0.45 -8.83 -12.57
N ASN A 16 0.29 -9.56 -13.41
CA ASN A 16 -0.23 -10.78 -14.04
C ASN A 16 -0.47 -11.87 -12.99
N TYR A 17 0.48 -12.11 -12.08
CA TYR A 17 0.33 -13.08 -10.99
C TYR A 17 -0.93 -12.80 -10.15
N TYR A 18 -1.15 -11.56 -9.69
CA TYR A 18 -2.33 -11.22 -8.91
C TYR A 18 -3.62 -11.25 -9.75
N SER A 19 -3.56 -10.89 -11.03
CA SER A 19 -4.71 -10.94 -11.93
C SER A 19 -5.16 -12.37 -12.24
N GLU A 20 -4.23 -13.32 -12.31
CA GLU A 20 -4.55 -14.74 -12.46
C GLU A 20 -5.16 -15.31 -11.17
N LYS A 21 -4.71 -14.82 -10.01
CA LYS A 21 -5.21 -15.26 -8.70
C LYS A 21 -6.64 -14.77 -8.42
N PHE A 22 -6.96 -13.57 -8.92
CA PHE A 22 -8.28 -12.96 -8.80
C PHE A 22 -8.89 -12.78 -10.19
N PRO A 23 -9.49 -13.83 -10.80
CA PRO A 23 -9.95 -13.76 -12.19
C PRO A 23 -11.11 -12.79 -12.40
N ASN A 24 -12.04 -12.73 -11.43
CA ASN A 24 -13.25 -11.92 -11.51
C ASN A 24 -12.97 -10.45 -11.21
N LEU A 25 -13.60 -9.54 -11.96
CA LEU A 25 -13.46 -8.09 -11.76
C LEU A 25 -13.78 -7.66 -10.32
N ASN A 26 -14.85 -8.21 -9.74
CA ASN A 26 -15.25 -7.92 -8.36
C ASN A 26 -14.16 -8.32 -7.37
N SER A 27 -13.54 -9.50 -7.54
CA SER A 27 -12.44 -9.95 -6.68
C SER A 27 -11.22 -9.05 -6.81
N LYS A 28 -10.90 -8.56 -8.01
CA LYS A 28 -9.80 -7.61 -8.23
C LYS A 28 -10.05 -6.29 -7.50
N ILE A 29 -11.26 -5.74 -7.63
CA ILE A 29 -11.65 -4.47 -6.99
C ILE A 29 -11.63 -4.61 -5.47
N ILE A 30 -12.29 -5.64 -4.91
CA ILE A 30 -12.37 -5.86 -3.46
C ILE A 30 -10.96 -6.02 -2.87
N ASN A 31 -10.13 -6.87 -3.47
CA ASN A 31 -8.76 -7.10 -2.99
C ASN A 31 -7.88 -5.86 -3.17
N GLY A 32 -8.07 -5.10 -4.25
CA GLY A 32 -7.41 -3.83 -4.47
C GLY A 32 -7.74 -2.79 -3.39
N ILE A 33 -9.01 -2.63 -3.05
CA ILE A 33 -9.46 -1.76 -1.95
C ILE A 33 -8.91 -2.26 -0.61
N CYS A 34 -8.92 -3.57 -0.37
CA CYS A 34 -8.31 -4.14 0.83
C CYS A 34 -6.81 -3.85 0.89
N ALA A 35 -6.09 -3.88 -0.22
CA ALA A 35 -4.67 -3.53 -0.25
C ALA A 35 -4.43 -2.05 0.08
N ILE A 36 -5.24 -1.15 -0.47
CA ILE A 36 -5.25 0.29 -0.13
C ILE A 36 -5.50 0.47 1.39
N GLY A 37 -6.50 -0.22 1.94
CA GLY A 37 -6.83 -0.20 3.37
C GLY A 37 -5.71 -0.78 4.24
N MET A 38 -5.09 -1.88 3.81
CA MET A 38 -3.94 -2.47 4.52
C MET A 38 -2.75 -1.50 4.54
N TYR A 39 -2.45 -0.82 3.44
CA TYR A 39 -1.39 0.19 3.43
C TYR A 39 -1.72 1.37 4.36
N PHE A 40 -2.96 1.83 4.38
CA PHE A 40 -3.41 2.88 5.31
C PHE A 40 -3.25 2.45 6.78
N GLY A 41 -3.74 1.25 7.14
CA GLY A 41 -3.63 0.73 8.50
C GLY A 41 -2.17 0.51 8.93
N LEU A 42 -1.30 0.08 8.02
CA LEU A 42 0.14 -0.06 8.29
C LEU A 42 0.78 1.29 8.60
N LEU A 43 0.47 2.32 7.82
CA LEU A 43 0.96 3.67 8.09
C LEU A 43 0.41 4.23 9.41
N GLY A 44 -0.89 4.03 9.69
CA GLY A 44 -1.51 4.49 10.94
C GLY A 44 -0.94 3.82 12.19
N LEU A 45 -0.69 2.51 12.13
CA LEU A 45 0.02 1.80 13.20
C LEU A 45 1.44 2.31 13.36
N SER A 46 2.17 2.47 12.26
CA SER A 46 3.55 2.99 12.29
C SER A 46 3.59 4.40 12.89
N TRP A 47 2.62 5.25 12.55
CA TRP A 47 2.48 6.59 13.11
C TRP A 47 2.23 6.58 14.63
N SER A 48 1.55 5.55 15.12
CA SER A 48 1.17 5.44 16.54
C SER A 48 2.30 4.94 17.44
N ILE A 49 3.40 4.42 16.86
CA ILE A 49 4.56 3.95 17.63
C ILE A 49 5.37 5.19 18.10
N PRO A 50 5.70 5.30 19.40
CA PRO A 50 6.49 6.41 19.89
C PRO A 50 7.83 6.47 19.17
N PHE A 51 8.19 7.68 18.73
CA PHE A 51 9.41 7.92 17.98
C PHE A 51 10.36 8.80 18.79
N PRO A 52 11.68 8.48 18.83
CA PRO A 52 12.65 9.26 19.57
C PRO A 52 12.70 10.71 19.06
N HIS A 53 12.73 11.66 19.99
CA HIS A 53 12.92 13.06 19.66
C HIS A 53 14.37 13.33 19.33
N PHE A 54 14.58 14.03 18.22
CA PHE A 54 15.89 14.47 17.79
C PHE A 54 15.96 15.99 17.86
N ASN A 55 16.88 16.52 18.68
CA ASN A 55 16.98 17.97 18.94
C ASN A 55 17.21 18.80 17.67
N PHE A 56 17.90 18.25 16.65
CA PHE A 56 18.16 18.95 15.39
C PHE A 56 16.91 19.13 14.50
N LEU A 57 15.86 18.33 14.70
CA LEU A 57 14.62 18.40 13.93
C LEU A 57 13.67 19.49 14.44
N GLY A 58 13.83 19.97 15.69
CA GLY A 58 12.97 21.02 16.26
C GLY A 58 11.48 20.75 16.06
N GLN A 59 10.77 21.69 15.41
CA GLN A 59 9.35 21.60 15.07
C GLN A 59 9.00 20.47 14.08
N TYR A 60 9.99 19.92 13.37
CA TYR A 60 9.79 18.84 12.40
C TYR A 60 9.74 17.44 13.03
N ASN A 61 10.02 17.31 14.34
CA ASN A 61 9.93 16.03 15.05
C ASN A 61 8.54 15.38 14.96
N SER A 62 7.47 16.17 14.85
CA SER A 62 6.11 15.65 14.70
C SER A 62 5.81 15.06 13.31
N TYR A 63 6.58 15.44 12.29
CA TYR A 63 6.42 14.97 10.90
C TYR A 63 7.35 13.81 10.55
N PHE A 64 8.37 13.55 11.37
CA PHE A 64 9.34 12.48 11.17
C PHE A 64 9.11 11.36 12.20
N ASN A 65 8.62 10.21 11.74
CA ASN A 65 8.32 9.05 12.58
C ASN A 65 8.50 7.73 11.82
N TRP A 66 8.11 6.60 12.43
CA TRP A 66 8.21 5.29 11.78
C TRP A 66 7.44 5.18 10.46
N ALA A 67 6.32 5.88 10.30
CA ALA A 67 5.60 5.92 9.03
C ALA A 67 6.43 6.59 7.93
N SER A 68 7.26 7.59 8.25
CA SER A 68 8.19 8.21 7.29
C SER A 68 9.16 7.20 6.70
N PHE A 69 9.65 6.23 7.49
CA PHE A 69 10.52 5.15 7.01
C PHE A 69 9.77 4.17 6.11
N VAL A 70 8.53 3.80 6.46
CA VAL A 70 7.69 2.93 5.62
C VAL A 70 7.42 3.59 4.26
N ILE A 71 7.16 4.89 4.24
CA ILE A 71 6.94 5.67 3.02
C ILE A 71 8.23 5.74 2.20
N ALA A 72 9.36 6.09 2.82
CA ALA A 72 10.66 6.16 2.14
C ALA A 72 11.05 4.81 1.51
N PHE A 73 10.88 3.71 2.25
CA PHE A 73 11.11 2.35 1.73
C PHE A 73 10.19 2.04 0.55
N SER A 74 8.89 2.37 0.67
CA SER A 74 7.92 2.14 -0.40
C SER A 74 8.30 2.91 -1.66
N ILE A 75 8.58 4.21 -1.56
CA ILE A 75 9.01 5.06 -2.68
C ILE A 75 10.28 4.52 -3.31
N TYR A 76 11.29 4.18 -2.51
CA TYR A 76 12.53 3.60 -3.01
C TYR A 76 12.26 2.32 -3.80
N TYR A 77 11.48 1.39 -3.24
CA TYR A 77 11.09 0.16 -3.92
C TYR A 77 10.36 0.43 -5.24
N TYR A 78 9.44 1.39 -5.26
CA TYR A 78 8.67 1.73 -6.47
C TYR A 78 9.47 2.46 -7.53
N SER A 79 10.39 3.33 -7.15
CA SER A 79 11.30 3.99 -8.09
C SER A 79 12.13 2.98 -8.90
N LYS A 80 12.43 1.80 -8.33
CA LYS A 80 13.10 0.70 -9.03
C LYS A 80 12.18 -0.06 -10.01
N LEU A 81 10.86 0.06 -9.87
CA LEU A 81 9.86 -0.62 -10.70
C LEU A 81 9.34 0.28 -11.82
N SER A 82 8.91 1.49 -11.48
CA SER A 82 8.46 2.54 -12.40
C SER A 82 8.42 3.89 -11.68
N PRO A 83 9.06 4.95 -12.23
CA PRO A 83 8.99 6.29 -11.65
C PRO A 83 7.56 6.82 -11.53
N LEU A 84 6.68 6.55 -12.51
CA LEU A 84 5.30 7.04 -12.46
C LEU A 84 4.52 6.39 -11.30
N LEU A 85 4.70 5.09 -11.10
CA LEU A 85 4.08 4.38 -9.96
C LEU A 85 4.61 4.89 -8.62
N SER A 86 5.89 5.25 -8.57
CA SER A 86 6.49 5.87 -7.38
C SER A 86 5.82 7.20 -7.03
N TYR A 87 5.54 8.06 -8.01
CA TYR A 87 4.83 9.32 -7.77
C TYR A 87 3.39 9.11 -7.29
N LEU A 88 2.67 8.13 -7.88
CA LEU A 88 1.33 7.77 -7.41
C LEU A 88 1.34 7.24 -5.97
N MET A 89 2.35 6.42 -5.64
CA MET A 89 2.52 5.91 -4.28
C MET A 89 2.84 7.03 -3.28
N LEU A 90 3.71 7.96 -3.66
CA LEU A 90 4.01 9.14 -2.85
C LEU A 90 2.74 9.96 -2.63
N PHE A 91 1.96 10.23 -3.67
CA PHE A 91 0.68 10.94 -3.55
C PHE A 91 -0.28 10.23 -2.58
N LEU A 92 -0.45 8.92 -2.73
CA LEU A 92 -1.31 8.13 -1.84
C LEU A 92 -0.81 8.19 -0.38
N ALA A 93 0.50 8.08 -0.17
CA ALA A 93 1.12 8.18 1.15
C ALA A 93 0.91 9.58 1.78
N LEU A 94 0.99 10.65 1.00
CA LEU A 94 0.71 12.02 1.46
C LEU A 94 -0.74 12.19 1.89
N VAL A 95 -1.69 11.67 1.09
CA VAL A 95 -3.12 11.68 1.45
C VAL A 95 -3.35 10.92 2.75
N PHE A 96 -2.74 9.75 2.91
CA PHE A 96 -2.91 8.92 4.09
C PHE A 96 -2.29 9.53 5.34
N THR A 97 -1.08 10.05 5.25
CA THR A 97 -0.44 10.74 6.37
C THR A 97 -1.21 12.00 6.78
N TYR A 98 -1.78 12.74 5.83
CA TYR A 98 -2.68 13.85 6.13
C TYR A 98 -3.90 13.37 6.93
N VAL A 99 -4.61 12.34 6.45
CA VAL A 99 -5.78 11.78 7.15
C VAL A 99 -5.42 11.24 8.54
N ILE A 100 -4.30 10.54 8.68
CA ILE A 100 -3.80 10.02 9.97
C ILE A 100 -3.48 11.16 10.92
N SER A 101 -2.80 12.21 10.45
CA SER A 101 -2.47 13.38 11.29
C SER A 101 -3.73 14.12 11.75
N LEU A 102 -4.74 14.22 10.88
CA LEU A 102 -6.03 14.81 11.21
C LEU A 102 -6.74 13.99 12.29
N LEU A 103 -6.83 12.66 12.11
CA LEU A 103 -7.42 11.76 13.10
C LEU A 103 -6.68 11.83 14.44
N ALA A 104 -5.35 11.86 14.43
CA ALA A 104 -4.53 11.98 15.63
C ALA A 104 -4.81 13.30 16.37
N SER A 105 -4.99 14.41 15.65
CA SER A 105 -5.32 15.71 16.26
C SER A 105 -6.68 15.72 16.96
N TYR A 106 -7.67 15.01 16.42
CA TYR A 106 -9.00 14.86 17.05
C TYR A 106 -9.00 13.89 18.24
N GLN A 107 -8.09 12.90 18.25
CA GLN A 107 -8.07 11.81 19.23
C GLN A 107 -7.24 12.10 20.50
N LEU A 108 -6.66 13.30 20.64
CA LEU A 108 -5.89 13.75 21.81
C LEU A 108 -6.60 13.61 23.17
N LYS A 109 -7.90 13.27 23.21
CA LYS A 109 -8.63 12.95 24.45
C LYS A 109 -8.64 11.45 24.83
N ASN A 110 -8.58 10.51 23.87
CA ASN A 110 -8.71 9.05 24.11
C ASN A 110 -7.75 8.20 23.25
N GLY A 111 -6.43 8.44 23.34
CA GLY A 111 -5.39 7.91 22.44
C GLY A 111 -5.34 6.39 22.16
N LEU A 112 -5.98 5.54 22.98
CA LEU A 112 -6.07 4.08 22.71
C LEU A 112 -6.95 3.73 21.50
N ILE A 113 -7.95 4.57 21.18
CA ILE A 113 -8.92 4.31 20.11
C ILE A 113 -8.25 4.34 18.73
N ALA A 114 -7.18 5.13 18.58
CA ALA A 114 -6.44 5.28 17.33
C ALA A 114 -5.82 3.96 16.85
N VAL A 115 -5.07 3.29 17.74
CA VAL A 115 -4.34 2.07 17.42
C VAL A 115 -5.30 0.94 17.08
N GLN A 116 -6.38 0.81 17.87
CA GLN A 116 -7.42 -0.20 17.66
C GLN A 116 -8.10 -0.02 16.30
N PHE A 117 -8.35 1.22 15.89
CA PHE A 117 -8.95 1.53 14.59
C PHE A 117 -8.05 1.10 13.42
N TYR A 118 -6.76 1.47 13.43
CA TYR A 118 -5.84 1.07 12.37
C TYR A 118 -5.60 -0.44 12.34
N PHE A 119 -5.51 -1.07 13.51
CA PHE A 119 -5.43 -2.53 13.62
C PHE A 119 -6.68 -3.21 13.06
N LEU A 120 -7.87 -2.70 13.37
CA LEU A 120 -9.13 -3.23 12.84
C LEU A 120 -9.18 -3.14 11.32
N ILE A 121 -8.75 -2.03 10.73
CA ILE A 121 -8.65 -1.89 9.27
C ILE A 121 -7.71 -2.95 8.68
N LEU A 122 -6.50 -3.08 9.23
CA LEU A 122 -5.55 -4.11 8.79
C LEU A 122 -6.15 -5.51 8.89
N PHE A 123 -6.78 -5.81 10.02
CA PHE A 123 -7.34 -7.12 10.31
C PHE A 123 -8.50 -7.46 9.37
N VAL A 124 -9.46 -6.55 9.18
CA VAL A 124 -10.62 -6.77 8.30
C VAL A 124 -10.18 -6.88 6.85
N CYS A 125 -9.34 -5.95 6.36
CA CYS A 125 -8.85 -6.00 4.98
C CYS A 125 -7.99 -7.26 4.73
N GLY A 126 -7.14 -7.63 5.68
CA GLY A 126 -6.36 -8.85 5.63
C GLY A 126 -7.22 -10.11 5.65
N LEU A 127 -8.28 -10.14 6.47
CA LEU A 127 -9.22 -11.25 6.53
C LEU A 127 -10.00 -11.41 5.22
N VAL A 128 -10.51 -10.32 4.65
CA VAL A 128 -11.20 -10.34 3.36
C VAL A 128 -10.25 -10.82 2.26
N HIS A 129 -9.01 -10.34 2.25
CA HIS A 129 -7.98 -10.79 1.31
C HIS A 129 -7.69 -12.29 1.45
N TYR A 130 -7.52 -12.75 2.69
CA TYR A 130 -7.26 -14.15 3.00
C TYR A 130 -8.43 -15.06 2.58
N LEU A 131 -9.68 -14.65 2.80
CA LEU A 131 -10.86 -15.39 2.36
C LEU A 131 -10.92 -15.47 0.82
N ALA A 132 -10.67 -14.36 0.13
CA ALA A 132 -10.62 -14.35 -1.33
C ALA A 132 -9.49 -15.23 -1.87
N TYR A 133 -8.33 -15.22 -1.21
CA TYR A 133 -7.22 -16.12 -1.49
C TYR A 133 -7.60 -17.59 -1.30
N LYS A 134 -8.19 -17.94 -0.17
CA LYS A 134 -8.58 -19.33 0.14
C LYS A 134 -9.53 -19.89 -0.91
N THR A 135 -10.49 -19.08 -1.36
CA THR A 135 -11.43 -19.46 -2.43
C THR A 135 -10.75 -19.62 -3.79
N SER A 136 -9.60 -18.97 -4.03
CA SER A 136 -8.87 -19.12 -5.28
C SER A 136 -8.24 -20.51 -5.48
N GLY A 137 -8.04 -21.27 -4.39
CA GLY A 137 -7.45 -22.62 -4.43
C GLY A 137 -5.99 -22.69 -4.93
N LYS A 138 -5.36 -21.55 -5.25
CA LYS A 138 -3.98 -21.47 -5.75
C LYS A 138 -3.01 -21.35 -4.58
N SER A 139 -1.85 -22.01 -4.67
CA SER A 139 -0.80 -21.82 -3.67
C SER A 139 -0.15 -20.44 -3.81
N SER A 140 0.24 -19.87 -2.67
CA SER A 140 0.99 -18.63 -2.57
C SER A 140 2.16 -18.80 -1.65
N THR A 141 3.23 -18.07 -1.95
CA THR A 141 4.36 -17.97 -1.04
C THR A 141 4.13 -16.79 -0.10
N LEU A 142 4.61 -16.89 1.15
CA LEU A 142 4.56 -15.79 2.12
C LEU A 142 5.11 -14.49 1.52
N LYS A 143 6.16 -14.60 0.69
CA LYS A 143 6.73 -13.46 -0.04
C LYS A 143 5.72 -12.76 -0.95
N MET A 144 4.89 -13.51 -1.69
CA MET A 144 3.87 -12.91 -2.56
C MET A 144 2.72 -12.28 -1.77
N GLU A 145 2.38 -12.81 -0.60
CA GLU A 145 1.40 -12.20 0.30
C GLU A 145 1.93 -10.88 0.90
N LEU A 146 3.18 -10.85 1.38
CA LEU A 146 3.79 -9.60 1.85
C LEU A 146 3.95 -8.57 0.73
N LEU A 147 4.34 -9.03 -0.47
CA LEU A 147 4.40 -8.16 -1.65
C LEU A 147 3.03 -7.63 -2.04
N PHE A 148 1.93 -8.31 -1.71
CA PHE A 148 0.59 -7.82 -2.02
C PHE A 148 0.24 -6.57 -1.20
N ILE A 149 0.69 -6.47 0.04
CA ILE A 149 0.51 -5.26 0.86
C ILE A 149 1.22 -4.07 0.22
N LEU A 150 2.44 -4.32 -0.29
CA LEU A 150 3.20 -3.30 -1.01
C LEU A 150 2.52 -2.96 -2.33
N ILE A 151 2.40 -3.92 -3.26
CA ILE A 151 2.03 -3.79 -4.69
C ILE A 151 0.53 -3.58 -4.90
N GLY A 152 -0.31 -4.15 -4.05
CA GLY A 152 -1.76 -4.17 -4.19
C GLY A 152 -2.43 -2.79 -4.28
N PRO A 153 -2.03 -1.76 -3.51
CA PRO A 153 -2.53 -0.39 -3.70
C PRO A 153 -2.28 0.13 -5.12
N ILE A 154 -1.12 -0.17 -5.69
CA ILE A 154 -0.75 0.29 -7.03
C ILE A 154 -1.41 -0.55 -8.12
N TRP A 155 -1.67 -1.83 -7.86
CA TRP A 155 -2.41 -2.67 -8.78
C TRP A 155 -3.80 -2.10 -9.11
N VAL A 156 -4.45 -1.39 -8.18
CA VAL A 156 -5.67 -0.62 -8.48
C VAL A 156 -5.40 0.50 -9.47
N PHE A 157 -4.34 1.29 -9.25
CA PHE A 157 -3.95 2.35 -10.17
C PHE A 157 -3.57 1.81 -11.56
N HIS A 158 -2.97 0.62 -11.65
CA HIS A 158 -2.69 -0.03 -12.93
C HIS A 158 -3.96 -0.16 -13.79
N PHE A 159 -5.07 -0.61 -13.21
CA PHE A 159 -6.34 -0.72 -13.94
C PHE A 159 -6.86 0.65 -14.39
N MET A 160 -6.70 1.69 -13.57
CA MET A 160 -7.06 3.06 -13.94
C MET A 160 -6.17 3.59 -15.07
N LEU A 161 -4.85 3.47 -14.95
CA LEU A 161 -3.89 3.91 -15.95
C LEU A 161 -4.10 3.20 -17.29
N LYS A 162 -4.37 1.89 -17.27
CA LYS A 162 -4.69 1.10 -18.47
C LYS A 162 -5.99 1.58 -19.13
N LYS A 163 -7.01 1.93 -18.34
CA LYS A 163 -8.27 2.52 -18.85
C LYS A 163 -8.04 3.87 -19.54
N PHE A 164 -7.09 4.67 -19.06
CA PHE A 164 -6.69 5.96 -19.66
C PHE A 164 -5.57 5.85 -20.71
N ASN A 165 -5.12 4.63 -21.05
CA ASN A 165 -4.02 4.36 -21.98
C ASN A 165 -2.69 5.07 -21.61
N ILE A 166 -2.46 5.31 -20.30
CA ILE A 166 -1.24 5.92 -19.79
C ILE A 166 -0.19 4.84 -19.57
N ARG A 167 0.98 5.00 -20.20
CA ARG A 167 2.13 4.13 -19.97
C ARG A 167 2.89 4.61 -18.73
N TYR A 168 3.07 3.68 -17.79
CA TYR A 168 3.97 3.78 -16.63
C TYR A 168 5.10 2.79 -16.82
#